data_AF-A0A9X1MIU3-F1
#
_entry.id   AF-A0A9X1MIU3-F1
#
_cell.length_a   1.000
_cell.length_b   1.000
_cell.length_c   1.000
_cell.angle_alpha   90.00
_cell.angle_beta   90.00
_cell.angle_gamma   90.00
#
_symmetry.space_group_name_H-M   'P 1'
#
loop_
_entity.id
_entity.type
_entity.pdbx_description
1 polymer ?
#
loop_
_entity_poly.entity_id
_entity_poly.type
_entity_poly.pdbx_seq_one_letter_code
_entity_poly.pdbx_strand_id
1 'polypeptide(L)'
;MNDPAANWQSIRELFRVFLGNDVAFRKFIQTCNTKSRESGRLTYAQEERWNSFTNANPEFKSLTFEEVVAAFHVCHIHLKPLRSVEVPIRKDVVSVSRTRESEAQISQAAFYAIPFVVDSPAWGEATHLSVDHCEDCVRRRKQIETGHDHPTAATTGVNPRGRQE
;
A
#
# COMPACT_ATOMS: atom_id res chain seq x y z
N MET A 1 21.69 22.60 -9.61
CA MET A 1 21.07 21.99 -8.43
C MET A 1 20.40 20.71 -8.91
N ASN A 2 20.89 19.54 -8.49
CA ASN A 2 20.26 18.27 -8.83
C ASN A 2 18.93 18.18 -8.08
N ASP A 3 17.84 17.98 -8.81
CA ASP A 3 16.52 17.78 -8.23
C ASP A 3 16.53 16.48 -7.40
N PRO A 4 16.28 16.54 -6.08
CA PRO A 4 16.22 15.34 -5.25
C PRO A 4 15.15 14.35 -5.72
N ALA A 5 14.10 14.79 -6.41
CA ALA A 5 13.07 13.91 -6.96
C ALA A 5 13.58 13.03 -8.12
N ALA A 6 14.49 13.56 -8.96
CA ALA A 6 15.17 12.79 -10.01
C ALA A 6 16.12 11.74 -9.41
N ASN A 7 16.70 12.04 -8.24
CA ASN A 7 17.51 11.08 -7.47
C ASN A 7 16.67 9.96 -6.87
N TRP A 8 15.48 10.26 -6.34
CA TRP A 8 14.57 9.26 -5.73
C TRP A 8 13.89 8.32 -6.72
N GLN A 9 13.65 8.73 -7.95
CA GLN A 9 13.20 7.77 -8.97
C GLN A 9 14.32 6.80 -9.35
N SER A 10 15.53 7.32 -9.53
CA SER A 10 16.70 6.53 -9.91
C SER A 10 17.05 5.47 -8.86
N ILE A 11 17.07 5.86 -7.58
CA ILE A 11 17.35 4.91 -6.49
C ILE A 11 16.30 3.78 -6.40
N ARG A 12 15.02 4.11 -6.64
CA ARG A 12 13.93 3.12 -6.63
C ARG A 12 14.09 2.12 -7.76
N GLU A 13 14.44 2.57 -8.95
CA GLU A 13 14.65 1.69 -10.10
C GLU A 13 15.88 0.81 -9.90
N LEU A 14 17.01 1.38 -9.46
CA LEU A 14 18.22 0.60 -9.15
C LEU A 14 17.95 -0.44 -8.06
N PHE A 15 17.24 -0.06 -7.00
CA PHE A 15 16.88 -0.99 -5.93
C PHE A 15 15.93 -2.09 -6.41
N ARG A 16 14.95 -1.75 -7.26
CA ARG A 16 14.04 -2.73 -7.87
C ARG A 16 14.81 -3.75 -8.71
N VAL A 17 15.73 -3.28 -9.56
CA VAL A 17 16.58 -4.14 -10.39
C VAL A 17 17.48 -5.01 -9.51
N PHE A 18 18.11 -4.44 -8.47
CA PHE A 18 18.95 -5.17 -7.52
C PHE A 18 18.21 -6.33 -6.83
N LEU A 19 16.96 -6.11 -6.43
CA LEU A 19 16.14 -7.16 -5.81
C LEU A 19 15.73 -8.25 -6.80
N GLY A 20 15.72 -7.98 -8.12
CA GLY A 20 15.33 -8.92 -9.18
C GLY A 20 13.89 -9.45 -9.04
N ASN A 21 13.09 -8.85 -8.15
CA ASN A 21 11.80 -9.37 -7.73
C ASN A 21 10.85 -8.23 -7.33
N ASP A 22 9.87 -7.98 -8.20
CA ASP A 22 8.85 -6.95 -7.99
C ASP A 22 8.04 -7.17 -6.71
N VAL A 23 7.78 -8.41 -6.30
CA VAL A 23 7.05 -8.69 -5.05
C VAL A 23 7.87 -8.25 -3.84
N ALA A 24 9.18 -8.53 -3.84
CA ALA A 24 10.07 -8.10 -2.76
C ALA A 24 10.17 -6.57 -2.69
N PHE A 25 10.27 -5.91 -3.85
CA PHE A 25 10.28 -4.45 -3.96
C PHE A 25 9.00 -3.81 -3.43
N ARG A 26 7.83 -4.31 -3.85
CA ARG A 26 6.53 -3.83 -3.37
C ARG A 26 6.38 -4.01 -1.86
N LYS A 27 6.80 -5.15 -1.31
CA LYS A 27 6.81 -5.41 0.14
C LYS A 27 7.73 -4.46 0.90
N PHE A 28 8.88 -4.11 0.33
CA PHE A 28 9.79 -3.13 0.92
C PHE A 28 9.10 -1.76 1.04
N ILE A 29 8.51 -1.26 -0.05
CA ILE A 29 7.73 0.00 -0.06
C ILE A 29 6.58 -0.05 0.96
N GLN A 30 5.80 -1.13 0.99
CA GLN A 30 4.71 -1.29 1.96
C GLN A 30 5.20 -1.21 3.41
N THR A 31 6.33 -1.84 3.70
CA THR A 31 6.90 -1.83 5.05
C THR A 31 7.43 -0.43 5.41
N CYS A 32 8.08 0.27 4.46
CA CYS A 32 8.49 1.67 4.62
C CYS A 32 7.29 2.57 4.97
N ASN A 33 6.17 2.41 4.26
CA ASN A 33 4.97 3.25 4.45
C ASN A 33 4.16 2.92 5.71
N THR A 34 4.47 1.84 6.42
CA THR A 34 3.72 1.39 7.62
C THR A 34 4.67 1.23 8.80
N LYS A 35 5.13 -0.01 9.06
CA LYS A 35 5.92 -0.39 10.22
C LYS A 35 7.18 0.44 10.41
N SER A 36 7.87 0.81 9.32
CA SER A 36 9.12 1.58 9.46
C SER A 36 8.86 2.99 9.96
N ARG A 37 7.82 3.66 9.44
CA ARG A 37 7.43 5.00 9.91
C ARG A 37 6.92 4.97 11.34
N GLU A 38 6.12 3.96 11.70
CA GLU A 38 5.61 3.79 13.06
C GLU A 38 6.73 3.56 14.09
N SER A 39 7.74 2.76 13.71
CA SER A 39 8.85 2.41 14.61
C SER A 39 10.05 3.36 14.54
N GLY A 40 10.06 4.30 13.59
CA GLY A 40 11.18 5.23 13.37
C GLY A 40 12.47 4.55 12.89
N ARG A 41 12.39 3.33 12.35
CA ARG A 41 13.55 2.59 11.82
C ARG A 41 13.15 1.57 10.76
N LEU A 42 14.12 1.12 9.96
CA LEU A 42 13.93 -0.03 9.10
C LEU A 42 13.79 -1.30 9.96
N THR A 43 12.97 -2.26 9.49
CA THR A 43 12.96 -3.60 10.09
C THR A 43 14.26 -4.32 9.76
N TYR A 44 14.64 -5.33 10.55
CA TYR A 44 15.85 -6.12 10.31
C TYR A 44 15.96 -6.63 8.85
N ALA A 45 14.88 -7.17 8.31
CA ALA A 45 14.85 -7.65 6.92
C ALA A 45 14.95 -6.53 5.87
N GLN A 46 14.52 -5.31 6.18
CA GLN A 46 14.75 -4.15 5.31
C GLN A 46 16.19 -3.67 5.42
N GLU A 47 16.76 -3.59 6.62
CA GLU A 47 18.16 -3.21 6.85
C GLU A 47 19.10 -4.15 6.12
N GLU A 48 18.90 -5.47 6.21
CA GLU A 48 19.72 -6.46 5.50
C GLU A 48 19.71 -6.23 3.98
N ARG A 49 18.53 -6.02 3.39
CA ARG A 49 18.38 -5.76 1.96
C ARG A 49 18.98 -4.41 1.56
N TRP A 50 18.76 -3.39 2.38
CA TRP A 50 19.29 -2.04 2.15
C TRP A 50 20.81 -2.00 2.25
N ASN A 51 21.39 -2.65 3.26
CA ASN A 51 22.83 -2.77 3.43
C ASN A 51 23.47 -3.56 2.27
N SER A 52 22.82 -4.64 1.83
CA SER A 52 23.29 -5.40 0.66
C SER A 52 23.28 -4.54 -0.61
N PHE A 53 22.21 -3.76 -0.82
CA PHE A 53 22.11 -2.84 -1.94
C PHE A 53 23.18 -1.73 -1.90
N THR A 54 23.36 -1.09 -0.75
CA THR A 54 24.33 0.01 -0.58
C THR A 54 25.79 -0.49 -0.58
N ASN A 55 26.05 -1.76 -0.26
CA ASN A 55 27.38 -2.35 -0.48
C ASN A 55 27.69 -2.50 -1.99
N ALA A 56 26.68 -2.77 -2.81
CA ALA A 56 26.82 -2.83 -4.27
C ALA A 56 26.77 -1.44 -4.94
N ASN A 57 26.17 -0.45 -4.26
CA ASN A 57 26.01 0.93 -4.73
C ASN A 57 26.42 1.92 -3.61
N PRO A 58 27.74 2.08 -3.37
CA PRO A 58 28.28 2.81 -2.22
C PRO A 58 27.85 4.28 -2.11
N GLU A 59 27.45 4.91 -3.22
CA GLU A 59 26.95 6.28 -3.27
C GLU A 59 25.68 6.50 -2.43
N PHE A 60 24.93 5.45 -2.12
CA PHE A 60 23.72 5.51 -1.30
C PHE A 60 23.95 5.17 0.17
N LYS A 61 25.18 4.81 0.57
CA LYS A 61 25.51 4.35 1.92
C LYS A 61 25.34 5.44 2.99
N SER A 62 25.46 6.71 2.61
CA SER A 62 25.33 7.85 3.52
C SER A 62 23.89 8.27 3.78
N LEU A 63 22.89 7.67 3.10
CA LEU A 63 21.51 8.05 3.26
C LEU A 63 21.00 7.70 4.66
N THR A 64 20.36 8.68 5.32
CA THR A 64 19.76 8.47 6.63
C THR A 64 18.46 7.65 6.51
N PHE A 65 17.97 7.16 7.65
CA PHE A 65 16.68 6.48 7.70
C PHE A 65 15.55 7.35 7.10
N GLU A 66 15.52 8.64 7.44
CA GLU A 66 14.52 9.59 6.98
C GLU A 66 14.58 9.76 5.46
N GLU A 67 15.79 9.85 4.89
CA GLU A 67 15.99 9.96 3.45
C GLU A 67 15.55 8.68 2.72
N VAL A 68 15.88 7.51 3.26
CA VAL A 68 15.43 6.22 2.71
C VAL A 68 13.91 6.14 2.72
N VAL A 69 13.28 6.39 3.86
CA VAL A 69 11.81 6.32 3.95
C VAL A 69 11.16 7.35 3.02
N ALA A 70 11.70 8.57 2.92
CA ALA A 70 11.22 9.57 1.98
C ALA A 70 11.34 9.11 0.51
N ALA A 71 12.46 8.50 0.13
CA ALA A 71 12.68 7.98 -1.22
C ALA A 71 11.67 6.87 -1.58
N PHE A 72 11.25 6.07 -0.61
CA PHE A 72 10.27 4.99 -0.77
C PHE A 72 8.84 5.37 -0.36
N HIS A 73 8.56 6.65 -0.07
CA HIS A 73 7.22 7.13 0.27
C HIS A 73 6.31 7.29 -0.96
N VAL A 74 6.07 6.17 -1.63
CA VAL A 74 5.32 6.07 -2.88
C VAL A 74 4.32 4.92 -2.82
N CYS A 75 3.32 4.95 -3.70
CA CYS A 75 2.40 3.84 -3.86
C CYS A 75 3.15 2.63 -4.40
N HIS A 76 3.13 1.49 -3.70
CA HIS A 76 3.76 0.26 -4.15
C HIS A 76 3.17 -0.32 -5.46
N ILE A 77 1.99 0.15 -5.90
CA ILE A 77 1.38 -0.26 -7.17
C ILE A 77 1.75 0.71 -8.29
N HIS A 78 1.42 1.99 -8.11
CA HIS A 78 1.55 3.01 -9.16
C HIS A 78 2.92 3.70 -9.18
N LEU A 79 3.75 3.50 -8.15
CA LEU A 79 5.05 4.15 -7.92
C LEU A 79 5.01 5.70 -7.94
N LYS A 80 3.81 6.25 -7.76
CA LYS A 80 3.56 7.69 -7.61
C LYS A 80 3.69 8.12 -6.14
N PRO A 81 4.10 9.36 -5.87
CA PRO A 81 4.13 9.92 -4.52
C PRO A 81 2.81 9.71 -3.79
N LEU A 82 2.91 9.35 -2.52
CA LEU A 82 1.76 9.34 -1.63
C LEU A 82 1.52 10.74 -1.07
N ARG A 83 0.25 11.05 -0.84
CA ARG A 83 -0.18 12.22 -0.09
C ARG A 83 -1.18 11.78 0.96
N SER A 84 -1.14 12.46 2.09
CA SER A 84 -2.16 12.32 3.12
C SER A 84 -3.49 12.86 2.60
N VAL A 85 -4.54 12.06 2.75
CA VAL A 85 -5.92 12.36 2.37
C VAL A 85 -6.83 11.99 3.53
N GLU A 86 -7.73 12.87 3.90
CA GLU A 86 -8.78 12.57 4.86
C GLU A 86 -9.86 11.70 4.23
N VAL A 87 -10.20 10.58 4.89
CA VAL A 87 -11.29 9.70 4.49
C VAL A 87 -12.28 9.51 5.62
N PRO A 88 -13.59 9.48 5.32
CA PRO A 88 -14.62 9.35 6.35
C PRO A 88 -14.54 7.97 7.02
N ILE A 89 -14.75 7.95 8.34
CA ILE A 89 -14.91 6.72 9.13
C ILE A 89 -16.34 6.20 8.92
N ARG A 90 -16.46 4.94 8.50
CA ARG A 90 -17.76 4.26 8.32
C ARG A 90 -18.20 3.63 9.64
N LYS A 91 -19.03 4.35 10.40
CA LYS A 91 -19.55 3.90 11.71
C LYS A 91 -20.62 2.79 11.60
N ASP A 92 -21.12 2.52 10.40
CA ASP A 92 -22.16 1.52 10.09
C ASP A 92 -21.61 0.11 9.78
N VAL A 93 -20.28 -0.04 9.73
CA VAL A 93 -19.62 -1.32 9.44
C VAL A 93 -18.87 -1.77 10.68
N VAL A 94 -19.07 -3.03 11.13
CA VAL A 94 -18.53 -3.57 12.40
C VAL A 94 -17.27 -4.42 12.24
N SER A 95 -17.14 -5.15 11.13
CA SER A 95 -15.85 -5.73 10.70
C SER A 95 -15.78 -5.86 9.18
N VAL A 96 -14.58 -5.75 8.62
CA VAL A 96 -14.29 -6.22 7.26
C VAL A 96 -13.27 -7.34 7.38
N SER A 97 -13.77 -8.56 7.22
CA SER A 97 -12.93 -9.74 7.07
C SER A 97 -12.51 -9.87 5.60
N ARG A 98 -11.22 -10.13 5.39
CA ARG A 98 -10.64 -10.38 4.06
C ARG A 98 -10.36 -11.87 3.94
N THR A 99 -10.70 -12.46 2.80
CA THR A 99 -10.21 -13.79 2.44
C THR A 99 -8.74 -13.68 2.01
N ARG A 100 -7.95 -14.75 2.15
CA ARG A 100 -6.56 -14.78 1.65
C ARG A 100 -6.46 -14.45 0.16
N GLU A 101 -7.46 -14.85 -0.63
CA GLU A 101 -7.55 -14.52 -2.06
C GLU A 101 -7.79 -13.02 -2.28
N SER A 102 -8.65 -12.40 -1.48
CA SER A 102 -8.83 -10.95 -1.51
C SER A 102 -7.56 -10.20 -1.09
N GLU A 103 -6.79 -10.70 -0.12
CA GLU A 103 -5.49 -10.13 0.24
C GLU A 103 -4.47 -10.25 -0.90
N ALA A 104 -4.42 -11.40 -1.56
CA ALA A 104 -3.55 -11.64 -2.71
C ALA A 104 -3.91 -10.71 -3.89
N GLN A 105 -5.20 -10.57 -4.22
CA GLN A 105 -5.68 -9.67 -5.27
C GLN A 105 -5.45 -8.19 -4.92
N ILE A 106 -5.63 -7.78 -3.66
CA ILE A 106 -5.33 -6.42 -3.18
C ILE A 106 -3.84 -6.12 -3.31
N SER A 107 -2.97 -7.08 -2.97
CA SER A 107 -1.52 -6.94 -3.13
C SER A 107 -1.07 -6.82 -4.60
N GLN A 108 -1.91 -7.25 -5.53
CA GLN A 108 -1.60 -7.34 -6.96
C GLN A 108 -2.28 -6.27 -7.83
N ALA A 109 -3.48 -5.78 -7.47
CA ALA A 109 -4.31 -5.05 -8.43
C ALA A 109 -5.01 -3.76 -7.96
N ALA A 110 -5.36 -3.56 -6.68
CA ALA A 110 -6.09 -2.35 -6.30
C ALA A 110 -6.11 -2.10 -4.79
N PHE A 111 -5.78 -0.87 -4.37
CA PHE A 111 -6.16 -0.36 -3.06
C PHE A 111 -7.41 0.50 -3.22
N TYR A 112 -8.57 -0.14 -3.08
CA TYR A 112 -9.70 0.46 -2.38
C TYR A 112 -10.16 -0.49 -1.31
N ALA A 113 -10.74 0.12 -0.27
CA ALA A 113 -11.26 -0.58 0.88
C ALA A 113 -10.15 -1.21 1.75
N ILE A 114 -9.40 -0.38 2.48
CA ILE A 114 -9.61 -0.53 3.93
C ILE A 114 -10.91 0.24 4.16
N PRO A 115 -12.08 -0.40 4.22
CA PRO A 115 -13.15 0.23 4.95
C PRO A 115 -12.57 0.32 6.35
N PHE A 116 -12.34 1.54 6.84
CA PHE A 116 -12.00 1.75 8.24
C PHE A 116 -13.27 1.43 9.01
N VAL A 117 -13.48 0.14 9.13
CA VAL A 117 -14.39 -0.45 10.06
C VAL A 117 -13.69 -0.39 11.37
N VAL A 118 -14.21 0.44 12.25
CA VAL A 118 -13.64 0.50 13.57
C VAL A 118 -14.76 0.65 14.57
N ASP A 119 -15.10 -0.48 15.18
CA ASP A 119 -15.63 -0.51 16.54
C ASP A 119 -14.43 -0.47 17.51
N SER A 120 -13.58 0.55 17.39
CA SER A 120 -12.49 0.78 18.34
C SER A 120 -12.78 2.04 19.14
N PRO A 121 -12.92 1.93 20.48
CA PRO A 121 -13.03 3.07 21.39
C PRO A 121 -11.90 4.09 21.24
N ALA A 122 -10.76 3.69 20.67
CA ALA A 122 -9.59 4.56 20.47
C ALA A 122 -9.84 5.75 19.53
N TRP A 123 -10.88 5.69 18.69
CA TRP A 123 -11.19 6.77 17.74
C TRP A 123 -12.29 7.72 18.23
N GLY A 124 -12.97 7.41 19.34
CA GLY A 124 -13.96 8.28 19.98
C GLY A 124 -14.93 8.96 19.00
N GLU A 125 -14.92 10.29 18.98
CA GLU A 125 -15.78 11.15 18.15
C GLU A 125 -15.25 11.39 16.73
N ALA A 126 -14.10 10.82 16.35
CA ALA A 126 -13.50 11.06 15.03
C ALA A 126 -14.49 10.69 13.91
N THR A 127 -14.59 11.57 12.92
CA THR A 127 -15.42 11.38 11.72
C THR A 127 -14.58 11.05 10.49
N HIS A 128 -13.29 11.34 10.53
CA HIS A 128 -12.33 11.14 9.45
C HIS A 128 -11.05 10.57 10.01
N LEU A 129 -10.28 9.94 9.12
CA LEU A 129 -8.91 9.54 9.41
C LEU A 129 -8.00 9.90 8.25
N SER A 130 -6.73 10.10 8.59
CA SER A 130 -5.70 10.43 7.63
C SER A 130 -5.11 9.15 7.02
N VAL A 131 -5.12 9.06 5.70
CA VAL A 131 -4.53 7.93 4.94
C VAL A 131 -3.67 8.42 3.79
N ASP A 132 -2.57 7.71 3.56
CA ASP A 132 -1.67 7.99 2.46
C ASP A 132 -2.14 7.32 1.16
N HIS A 133 -2.44 8.13 0.14
CA HIS A 133 -2.87 7.67 -1.19
C HIS A 133 -2.12 8.38 -2.31
N CYS A 134 -1.89 7.70 -3.44
CA CYS A 134 -1.51 8.38 -4.68
C CYS A 134 -2.75 8.84 -5.46
N GLU A 135 -2.58 9.76 -6.41
CA GLU A 135 -3.68 10.32 -7.21
C GLU A 135 -4.49 9.28 -7.99
N ASP A 136 -3.85 8.25 -8.54
CA ASP A 136 -4.53 7.18 -9.28
C ASP A 136 -5.36 6.33 -8.30
N CYS A 137 -4.78 6.04 -7.12
CA CYS A 137 -5.48 5.51 -5.96
C CYS A 137 -6.50 6.50 -5.34
N VAL A 138 -6.70 7.71 -5.83
CA VAL A 138 -7.90 8.50 -5.46
C VAL A 138 -8.91 8.49 -6.59
N ARG A 139 -8.46 8.59 -7.84
CA ARG A 139 -9.31 8.62 -9.03
C ARG A 139 -10.14 7.35 -9.17
N ARG A 140 -9.51 6.19 -9.02
CA ARG A 140 -10.20 4.90 -9.15
C ARG A 140 -11.23 4.68 -8.02
N ARG A 141 -11.12 5.39 -6.89
CA ARG A 141 -12.05 5.34 -5.75
C ARG A 141 -13.36 5.94 -6.16
N LYS A 142 -13.24 7.15 -6.69
CA LYS A 142 -14.37 7.97 -7.10
C LYS A 142 -15.15 7.23 -8.18
N GLN A 143 -14.47 6.58 -9.12
CA GLN A 143 -15.11 5.75 -10.15
C GLN A 143 -15.94 4.60 -9.57
N ILE A 144 -15.42 3.91 -8.54
CA ILE A 144 -16.15 2.83 -7.85
C ILE A 144 -17.32 3.41 -7.05
N GLU A 145 -17.11 4.49 -6.29
CA GLU A 145 -18.13 5.16 -5.48
C GLU A 145 -19.28 5.72 -6.33
N THR A 146 -19.00 6.19 -7.55
CA THR A 146 -20.01 6.68 -8.50
C THR A 146 -20.63 5.58 -9.37
N GLY A 147 -20.34 4.31 -9.10
CA GLY A 147 -20.93 3.16 -9.80
C GLY A 147 -20.48 2.98 -11.25
N HIS A 148 -19.32 3.53 -11.64
CA HIS A 148 -18.84 3.49 -13.03
C HIS A 148 -18.03 2.24 -13.37
N ASP A 149 -17.55 1.49 -12.38
CA ASP A 149 -16.83 0.23 -12.56
C ASP A 149 -17.14 -0.71 -11.39
N HIS A 150 -18.24 -1.45 -11.47
CA HIS A 150 -18.30 -2.73 -10.80
C HIS A 150 -17.56 -3.74 -11.70
N PRO A 151 -16.42 -4.30 -11.28
CA PRO A 151 -16.05 -5.60 -11.81
C PRO A 151 -17.19 -6.53 -11.41
N THR A 152 -17.99 -6.95 -12.39
CA THR A 152 -18.95 -8.03 -12.24
C THR A 152 -18.19 -9.23 -11.69
N ALA A 153 -18.26 -9.44 -10.37
CA ALA A 153 -17.96 -10.73 -9.81
C ALA A 153 -18.87 -11.70 -10.55
N ALA A 154 -18.26 -12.59 -11.35
CA ALA A 154 -18.96 -13.66 -12.01
C ALA A 154 -19.84 -14.35 -10.96
N THR A 155 -21.14 -14.32 -11.22
CA THR A 155 -22.14 -14.96 -10.39
C THR A 155 -21.89 -16.47 -10.45
N THR A 156 -21.11 -17.01 -9.53
CA THR A 156 -21.03 -18.45 -9.34
C THR A 156 -22.37 -18.90 -8.80
N GLY A 157 -23.11 -19.62 -9.64
CA GLY A 157 -24.51 -19.96 -9.45
C GLY A 157 -24.82 -20.57 -8.09
N VAL A 158 -25.89 -20.06 -7.48
CA VAL A 158 -26.64 -20.77 -6.45
C VAL A 158 -27.19 -22.03 -7.10
N ASN A 159 -26.70 -23.19 -6.66
CA ASN A 159 -27.26 -24.49 -7.02
C ASN A 159 -28.47 -24.75 -6.11
N PRO A 160 -29.73 -24.73 -6.60
CA PRO A 160 -30.86 -25.15 -5.78
C PRO A 160 -30.82 -26.67 -5.69
N ARG A 161 -30.52 -27.20 -4.50
CA ARG A 161 -30.67 -28.62 -4.19
C ARG A 161 -32.15 -29.01 -4.39
N GLY A 162 -32.45 -29.54 -5.58
CA GLY A 162 -33.59 -30.43 -5.77
C GLY A 162 -33.29 -31.72 -5.03
N ARG A 163 -34.05 -32.00 -3.96
CA ARG A 163 -34.10 -33.31 -3.33
C ARG A 163 -35.45 -33.93 -3.71
N GLN A 164 -35.40 -34.83 -4.71
CA GLN A 164 -36.40 -35.88 -4.84
C GLN A 164 -36.02 -36.97 -3.85
N GLU A 165 -36.92 -37.29 -2.92
CA GLU A 165 -37.25 -38.65 -2.49
C GLU A 165 -38.76 -38.65 -2.17
#